data_AF-A0A946V540-F1
#
_entry.id   AF-A0A946V540-F1
#
_cell.length_a   1.000
_cell.length_b   1.000
_cell.length_c   1.000
_cell.angle_alpha   90.00
_cell.angle_beta   90.00
_cell.angle_gamma   90.00
#
_symmetry.space_group_name_H-M   'P 1'
#
loop_
_entity.id
_entity.type
_entity.pdbx_description
1 polymer ?
#
loop_
_entity_poly.entity_id
_entity_poly.type
_entity_poly.pdbx_seq_one_letter_code
_entity_poly.pdbx_strand_id
1 'polypeptide(L)'
;IATKYVNSTRRYYADRREQVEIIKLYGSMELAPIVGLADRIVDVVDTGNTLKANGLVPLEHIADISSRLVVNRASMKMKHARIADFIEKLGAACSG
;
A
#
# COMPACT_ATOMS: atom_id res chain seq x y z
N ILE A 1 -0.46 16.54 -2.22
CA ILE A 1 -0.13 15.22 -1.62
C ILE A 1 0.56 14.35 -2.65
N ALA A 2 1.77 13.87 -2.36
CA ALA A 2 2.51 13.01 -3.27
C ALA A 2 2.40 11.53 -2.88
N THR A 3 2.14 10.64 -3.83
CA THR A 3 1.92 9.21 -3.52
C THR A 3 2.06 8.30 -4.74
N LYS A 4 2.42 7.03 -4.49
CA LYS A 4 2.24 5.92 -5.44
C LYS A 4 0.79 5.39 -5.47
N TYR A 5 0.05 5.60 -4.39
CA TYR A 5 -1.27 5.01 -4.12
C TYR A 5 -2.42 5.99 -4.40
N VAL A 6 -2.48 6.50 -5.64
CA VAL A 6 -3.41 7.57 -6.05
C VAL A 6 -4.86 7.26 -5.70
N ASN A 7 -5.35 6.06 -6.03
CA ASN A 7 -6.74 5.70 -5.82
C ASN A 7 -7.10 5.57 -4.33
N SER A 8 -6.23 4.93 -3.54
CA SER A 8 -6.44 4.80 -2.09
C SER A 8 -6.40 6.16 -1.40
N THR A 9 -5.45 7.02 -1.78
CA THR A 9 -5.33 8.40 -1.28
C THR A 9 -6.56 9.22 -1.63
N ARG A 10 -7.00 9.18 -2.89
CA ARG A 10 -8.20 9.90 -3.34
C ARG A 10 -9.42 9.47 -2.54
N ARG A 11 -9.61 8.17 -2.32
CA ARG A 11 -10.72 7.65 -1.52
C ARG A 11 -10.65 8.14 -0.08
N TYR A 12 -9.48 8.04 0.56
CA TYR A 12 -9.28 8.47 1.95
C TYR A 12 -9.69 9.94 2.17
N TYR A 13 -9.24 10.85 1.30
CA TYR A 13 -9.58 12.28 1.42
C TYR A 13 -11.01 12.59 0.98
N ALA A 14 -11.55 11.89 -0.02
CA ALA A 14 -12.94 12.04 -0.45
C ALA A 14 -13.93 11.64 0.64
N ASP A 15 -13.68 10.53 1.35
CA ASP A 15 -14.52 10.05 2.45
C ASP A 15 -14.58 11.07 3.61
N ARG A 16 -13.54 11.91 3.74
CA ARG A 16 -13.42 12.99 4.72
C ARG A 16 -13.90 14.36 4.22
N ARG A 17 -14.33 14.45 2.96
CA ARG A 17 -14.71 15.71 2.29
C ARG A 17 -13.60 16.76 2.24
N GLU A 18 -12.35 16.30 2.21
CA GLU A 18 -11.17 17.15 2.10
C GLU A 18 -10.75 17.24 0.62
N GLN A 19 -10.65 18.47 0.09
CA GLN A 19 -10.13 18.69 -1.26
C GLN A 19 -8.60 18.70 -1.22
N VAL A 20 -7.98 17.82 -2.01
CA VAL A 20 -6.53 17.68 -2.09
C VAL A 20 -6.07 17.55 -3.54
N GLU A 21 -4.93 18.15 -3.86
CA GLU A 21 -4.22 17.87 -5.10
C GLU A 21 -3.36 16.62 -4.92
N ILE A 22 -3.48 15.66 -5.84
CA ILE A 22 -2.73 14.39 -5.81
C ILE A 22 -1.70 14.38 -6.92
N ILE A 23 -0.43 14.30 -6.54
CA ILE A 23 0.72 14.17 -7.43
C ILE A 23 1.16 12.71 -7.42
N LYS A 24 1.00 12.05 -8.57
CA LYS A 24 1.44 10.66 -8.72
C LYS A 24 2.96 10.60 -8.81
N LEU A 25 3.59 9.84 -7.92
CA LEU A 25 5.02 9.54 -7.99
C LEU A 25 5.26 8.07 -8.32
N TYR A 26 6.42 7.80 -8.91
CA TYR A 26 6.91 6.44 -9.20
C TYR A 26 8.16 6.09 -8.37
N GLY A 27 8.91 7.10 -7.91
CA GLY A 27 10.16 6.95 -7.16
C GLY A 27 10.01 7.19 -5.65
N SER A 28 11.09 7.64 -4.99
CA SER A 28 11.09 7.97 -3.56
C SER A 28 10.07 9.06 -3.25
N MET A 29 9.22 8.82 -2.25
CA MET A 29 8.21 9.78 -1.83
C MET A 29 8.79 10.81 -0.87
N GLU A 30 9.84 10.46 -0.14
CA GLU A 30 10.46 11.28 0.90
C GLU A 30 11.08 12.56 0.36
N LEU A 31 11.46 12.57 -0.92
CA LEU A 31 11.96 13.75 -1.59
C LEU A 31 10.87 14.81 -1.80
N ALA A 32 9.60 14.42 -1.93
CA ALA A 32 8.53 15.33 -2.32
C ALA A 32 8.31 16.47 -1.30
N PRO A 33 8.30 16.22 0.03
CA PRO A 33 8.30 17.29 1.02
C PRO A 33 9.61 18.10 1.03
N ILE A 34 10.75 17.42 0.90
CA ILE A 34 12.09 18.05 1.00
C ILE A 34 12.29 19.13 -0.07
N VAL A 35 11.80 18.89 -1.30
CA VAL A 35 11.94 19.84 -2.42
C VAL A 35 10.73 20.77 -2.59
N GLY A 36 9.75 20.70 -1.68
CA GLY A 36 8.53 21.52 -1.74
C GLY A 36 7.54 21.12 -2.83
N LEU A 37 7.62 19.89 -3.37
CA LEU A 37 6.67 19.38 -4.37
C LEU A 37 5.30 19.08 -3.75
N ALA A 38 5.25 18.64 -2.50
CA ALA A 38 4.01 18.38 -1.79
C ALA A 38 4.18 18.50 -0.27
N ASP A 39 3.15 19.02 0.41
CA ASP A 39 3.18 19.19 1.88
C ASP A 39 3.16 17.86 2.63
N ARG A 40 2.58 16.82 2.03
CA ARG A 40 2.38 15.50 2.64
C ARG A 40 2.56 14.39 1.63
N ILE A 41 2.96 13.22 2.14
CA ILE A 41 2.99 11.97 1.38
C ILE A 41 1.99 10.97 1.93
N VAL A 42 1.54 10.06 1.07
CA VAL A 42 0.84 8.84 1.48
C VAL A 42 1.66 7.66 1.00
N ASP A 43 2.14 6.85 1.94
CA ASP A 43 2.99 5.71 1.67
C ASP A 43 2.70 4.55 2.64
N VAL A 44 3.12 3.35 2.25
CA VAL A 44 3.14 2.17 3.11
C VAL A 44 4.39 2.25 4.00
N VAL A 45 4.18 2.10 5.30
CA VAL A 45 5.26 2.08 6.29
C VAL A 45 5.07 0.92 7.24
N ASP A 46 6.19 0.35 7.69
CA ASP A 46 6.22 -0.73 8.68
C ASP A 46 6.46 -0.15 10.09
N THR A 47 7.69 -0.18 10.59
CA THR A 47 8.05 0.38 11.91
C THR A 47 8.15 1.91 11.95
N GLY A 48 8.00 2.59 10.81
CA GLY A 48 8.15 4.05 10.68
C GLY A 48 9.60 4.56 10.75
N ASN A 49 10.60 3.68 10.88
CA ASN A 49 12.01 4.06 10.93
C ASN A 49 12.49 4.78 9.66
N THR A 50 12.01 4.36 8.48
CA THR A 50 12.34 5.00 7.20
C THR A 50 11.85 6.45 7.14
N LEU A 51 10.66 6.75 7.69
CA LEU A 51 10.15 8.12 7.75
C LEU A 51 11.06 8.98 8.63
N LYS A 52 11.39 8.50 9.83
CA LYS A 52 12.25 9.23 10.79
C LYS A 52 13.62 9.55 10.19
N ALA A 53 14.22 8.59 9.48
CA ALA A 53 15.51 8.78 8.82
C ALA A 53 15.50 9.91 7.76
N ASN A 54 14.32 10.21 7.20
CA ASN A 54 14.13 11.27 6.21
C ASN A 54 13.50 12.55 6.82
N GLY A 55 13.49 12.68 8.15
CA GLY A 55 12.91 13.83 8.84
C GLY A 55 11.38 13.91 8.74
N LEU A 56 10.72 12.80 8.39
CA LEU A 56 9.26 12.72 8.30
C LEU A 56 8.66 12.13 9.57
N VAL A 57 7.44 12.56 9.87
CA VAL A 57 6.66 12.09 11.02
C VAL A 57 5.37 11.44 10.52
N PRO A 58 4.97 10.27 11.04
CA PRO A 58 3.66 9.70 10.75
C PRO A 58 2.57 10.62 11.33
N LEU A 59 1.61 11.01 10.49
CA LEU A 59 0.51 11.89 10.89
C LEU A 59 -0.78 11.11 11.13
N GLU A 60 -1.18 10.30 10.17
CA GLU A 60 -2.48 9.63 10.16
C GLU A 60 -2.32 8.19 9.66
N HIS A 61 -2.98 7.25 10.34
CA HIS A 61 -3.11 5.88 9.88
C HIS A 61 -4.30 5.78 8.90
N ILE A 62 -4.05 5.23 7.71
CA ILE A 62 -5.07 5.12 6.66
C ILE A 62 -5.72 3.74 6.66
N ALA A 63 -4.92 2.67 6.65
CA ALA A 63 -5.39 1.31 6.60
C ALA A 63 -4.27 0.32 6.93
N ASP A 64 -4.64 -0.78 7.58
CA ASP A 64 -3.77 -1.95 7.72
C ASP A 64 -3.60 -2.65 6.37
N ILE A 65 -2.41 -3.18 6.13
CA ILE A 65 -2.08 -3.92 4.92
C ILE A 65 -1.66 -5.35 5.23
N SER A 66 -1.95 -6.25 4.30
CA SER A 66 -1.55 -7.66 4.37
C SER A 66 -1.24 -8.16 2.97
N SER A 67 -0.32 -9.12 2.89
CA SER A 67 -0.10 -9.89 1.67
C SER A 67 -1.29 -10.80 1.41
N ARG A 68 -1.72 -10.91 0.15
CA ARG A 68 -2.84 -11.75 -0.27
C ARG A 68 -2.42 -12.66 -1.41
N LEU A 69 -2.82 -13.93 -1.35
CA LEU A 69 -2.70 -14.85 -2.48
C LEU A 69 -3.84 -14.58 -3.47
N VAL A 70 -3.51 -14.13 -4.68
CA VAL A 70 -4.46 -13.90 -5.76
C VAL A 70 -4.27 -14.95 -6.84
N VAL A 71 -5.34 -15.65 -7.19
CA VAL A 71 -5.29 -16.76 -8.17
C VAL A 71 -6.09 -16.40 -9.41
N ASN A 72 -5.49 -16.61 -10.58
CA ASN A 72 -6.19 -16.50 -11.86
C ASN A 72 -7.28 -17.57 -11.99
N ARG A 73 -8.50 -17.18 -12.34
CA ARG A 73 -9.67 -18.07 -12.41
C ARG A 73 -9.52 -19.23 -13.40
N ALA A 74 -8.95 -18.97 -14.59
CA ALA A 74 -8.74 -20.01 -15.59
C ALA A 74 -7.70 -21.03 -15.11
N SER A 75 -6.60 -20.54 -14.52
CA SER A 75 -5.59 -21.40 -13.90
C SER A 75 -6.17 -22.23 -12.76
N MET A 76 -7.01 -21.64 -11.89
CA MET A 76 -7.69 -22.36 -10.81
C MET A 76 -8.54 -23.53 -11.33
N LYS A 77 -9.19 -23.37 -12.48
CA LYS A 77 -9.98 -24.44 -13.11
C LYS A 77 -9.10 -25.51 -13.75
N MET A 78 -8.11 -25.11 -14.55
CA MET A 78 -7.28 -26.04 -15.34
C MET A 78 -6.23 -26.78 -14.51
N LYS A 79 -5.75 -26.18 -13.43
CA LYS A 79 -4.68 -26.70 -12.57
C LYS A 79 -5.17 -26.88 -11.13
N HIS A 80 -6.46 -27.20 -10.98
CA HIS A 80 -7.17 -27.20 -9.70
C HIS A 80 -6.42 -27.95 -8.60
N ALA A 81 -6.09 -29.24 -8.83
CA ALA A 81 -5.44 -30.07 -7.82
C ALA A 81 -4.13 -29.46 -7.29
N ARG A 82 -3.26 -29.00 -8.19
CA ARG A 82 -1.97 -28.38 -7.83
C ARG A 82 -2.14 -27.05 -7.09
N ILE A 83 -3.11 -26.23 -7.51
CA ILE A 83 -3.33 -24.92 -6.87
C ILE A 83 -4.00 -25.10 -5.51
N ALA A 84 -4.94 -26.04 -5.38
CA ALA A 84 -5.59 -26.35 -4.10
C ALA A 84 -4.57 -26.83 -3.05
N ASP A 85 -3.69 -27.77 -3.43
CA ASP A 85 -2.59 -28.24 -2.57
C ASP A 85 -1.67 -27.09 -2.14
N PHE A 86 -1.33 -26.17 -3.06
CA PHE A 86 -0.53 -25.00 -2.72
C PHE A 86 -1.25 -24.04 -1.76
N ILE A 87 -2.55 -23.80 -1.96
CA ILE A 87 -3.37 -22.96 -1.06
C ILE A 87 -3.39 -23.57 0.34
N GLU A 88 -3.59 -24.88 0.45
CA GLU A 88 -3.63 -25.58 1.74
C GLU A 88 -2.29 -25.45 2.48
N LYS A 89 -1.18 -25.74 1.80
CA LYS A 89 0.17 -25.60 2.37
C LYS A 89 0.49 -24.18 2.81
N LEU A 90 0.13 -23.19 2.00
CA LEU A 90 0.32 -21.78 2.35
C LEU A 90 -0.56 -21.38 3.54
N GLY A 91 -1.82 -21.83 3.56
CA GLY A 91 -2.74 -21.59 4.67
C GLY A 91 -2.20 -22.14 5.99
N ALA A 92 -1.70 -23.38 5.99
CA ALA A 92 -1.09 -23.99 7.17
C ALA A 92 0.16 -23.21 7.65
N ALA A 93 1.01 -22.76 6.73
CA ALA A 93 2.21 -22.00 7.07
C ALA A 93 1.93 -20.59 7.60
N CYS A 94 0.80 -19.97 7.22
CA CYS A 94 0.40 -18.65 7.66
C CYS A 94 -0.50 -18.66 8.93
N SER A 95 -0.92 -19.82 9.41
CA SER A 95 -1.81 -19.95 10.58
C SER A 95 -1.07 -19.98 11.93
N GLY A 96 0.17 -19.47 11.98
CA GLY A 96 1.01 -19.36 13.17
C GLY A 96 1.02 -17.97 13.76
#